data_AF-A0A3D0VD50-F1
#
_entry.id   AF-A0A3D0VD50-F1
#
_cell.length_a   1.000
_cell.length_b   1.000
_cell.length_c   1.000
_cell.angle_alpha   90.00
_cell.angle_beta   90.00
_cell.angle_gamma   90.00
#
_symmetry.space_group_name_H-M   'P 1'
#
loop_
_entity.id
_entity.type
_entity.pdbx_description
1 polymer ?
#
loop_
_entity_poly.entity_id
_entity_poly.type
_entity_poly.pdbx_seq_one_letter_code
_entity_poly.pdbx_strand_id
1 'polypeptide(L)' 'MRKVTSGLFHSVDGVVSDPFLWQFDSFDDDLGKGLTGMMERVDTVVLGRVSYQEWA' A
#
# COMPACT_ATOMS: atom_id res chain seq x y z
N MET A 1 -19.79 -12.75 -7.96
CA MET A 1 -19.23 -11.39 -8.11
C MET A 1 -17.88 -11.36 -7.42
N ARG A 2 -16.79 -10.94 -8.09
CA ARG A 2 -15.47 -10.78 -7.43
C ARG A 2 -15.52 -9.54 -6.53
N LYS A 3 -14.97 -9.63 -5.32
CA LYS A 3 -14.91 -8.51 -4.39
C LYS A 3 -13.85 -7.51 -4.88
N VAL A 4 -14.22 -6.23 -4.95
CA VAL A 4 -13.27 -5.15 -5.18
C VAL A 4 -12.87 -4.58 -3.82
N THR A 5 -11.57 -4.47 -3.58
CA THR A 5 -11.00 -3.91 -2.36
C THR A 5 -10.01 -2.82 -2.72
N SER A 6 -9.96 -1.77 -1.91
CA SER A 6 -8.89 -0.77 -1.93
C SER A 6 -8.06 -0.95 -0.66
N GLY A 7 -6.75 -0.94 -0.82
CA GLY A 7 -5.81 -0.95 0.29
C GLY A 7 -4.81 0.17 0.08
N LEU A 8 -4.70 1.06 1.05
CA LEU A 8 -3.87 2.25 1.01
C LEU A 8 -2.87 2.19 2.15
N PHE A 9 -1.62 2.56 1.85
CA PHE A 9 -0.63 2.90 2.85
C PHE A 9 -0.65 4.42 3.03
N HIS A 10 -0.88 4.91 4.26
CA HIS A 10 -1.09 6.34 4.51
C HIS A 10 -0.58 6.79 5.89
N SER A 11 -0.24 8.07 6.01
CA SER A 11 0.08 8.71 7.28
C SER A 11 -1.13 8.78 8.21
N VAL A 12 -0.92 9.06 9.50
CA VAL A 12 -2.02 9.20 10.48
C VAL A 12 -3.03 10.27 10.09
N ASP A 13 -2.60 11.34 9.43
CA ASP A 13 -3.42 12.45 8.94
C ASP A 13 -3.93 12.25 7.49
N GLY A 14 -3.68 11.10 6.87
CA GLY A 14 -4.32 10.67 5.62
C GLY A 14 -3.57 10.98 4.33
N VAL A 15 -2.29 11.37 4.41
CA VAL A 15 -1.42 11.56 3.24
C VAL A 15 -1.02 10.21 2.66
N VAL A 16 -1.20 10.03 1.35
CA VAL A 16 -0.88 8.78 0.61
C VAL A 16 0.28 8.94 -0.37
N SER A 17 0.65 10.17 -0.71
CA SER A 17 1.77 10.44 -1.62
C SER A 17 3.08 10.52 -0.83
N ASP A 18 4.18 10.40 -1.56
CA ASP A 18 5.53 10.67 -1.08
C ASP A 18 5.84 10.01 0.28
N PRO A 19 5.64 8.69 0.43
CA PRO A 19 5.76 8.02 1.72
C PRO A 19 7.13 8.14 2.36
N PHE A 20 8.18 8.40 1.58
CA PHE A 20 9.52 8.71 2.09
C PHE A 20 9.59 10.00 2.94
N LEU A 21 8.58 10.87 2.90
CA LEU A 21 8.49 12.10 3.70
C LEU A 21 7.81 11.91 5.06
N TRP A 22 7.17 10.77 5.31
CA TRP A 22 6.42 10.55 6.55
C TRP A 22 6.55 9.13 7.11
N GLN A 23 6.84 8.11 6.29
CA GLN A 23 6.94 6.74 6.78
C GLN A 23 8.22 6.54 7.59
N PHE A 24 9.35 7.14 7.18
CA PHE A 24 10.67 6.98 7.79
C PHE A 24 10.93 5.55 8.35
N ASP A 25 11.18 5.45 9.66
CA ASP A 25 11.37 4.25 10.45
C ASP A 25 10.06 3.62 10.99
N SER A 26 8.90 4.16 10.60
CA SER A 26 7.57 3.66 10.97
C SER A 26 7.13 2.44 10.15
N PHE A 27 7.85 2.04 9.10
CA PHE A 27 7.58 0.77 8.40
C PHE A 27 8.24 -0.39 9.15
N ASP A 28 7.55 -0.86 10.18
CA ASP A 28 7.98 -1.96 11.03
C ASP A 28 7.50 -3.34 10.53
N ASP A 29 7.90 -4.38 11.26
CA ASP A 29 7.57 -5.77 10.94
C ASP A 29 6.06 -6.03 10.89
N ASP A 30 5.27 -5.36 11.75
CA ASP A 30 3.84 -5.60 11.84
C ASP A 30 3.09 -4.94 10.69
N LEU A 31 3.52 -3.74 10.28
CA LEU A 31 3.03 -3.08 9.09
C LEU A 31 3.38 -3.86 7.81
N GLY A 32 4.60 -4.41 7.74
CA GLY A 32 5.03 -5.30 6.66
C GLY A 32 4.17 -6.58 6.53
N LYS A 33 3.83 -7.22 7.66
CA LYS A 33 2.88 -8.36 7.68
C LYS A 33 1.49 -7.93 7.21
N GLY A 34 1.03 -6.74 7.60
CA GLY A 34 -0.26 -6.19 7.18
C GLY A 34 -0.34 -6.00 5.66
N LEU A 35 0.70 -5.41 5.07
CA LEU A 35 0.80 -5.23 3.61
C LEU A 35 0.86 -6.58 2.89
N THR A 36 1.68 -7.51 3.37
CA THR A 36 1.80 -8.86 2.80
C THR A 36 0.46 -9.58 2.79
N GLY A 37 -0.23 -9.61 3.94
CA GLY A 37 -1.53 -10.25 4.05
C GLY A 37 -2.60 -9.60 3.16
N MET A 38 -2.49 -8.30 2.87
CA MET A 38 -3.35 -7.64 1.88
C MET A 38 -3.11 -8.15 0.47
N MET A 39 -1.84 -8.25 0.07
CA MET A 39 -1.46 -8.73 -1.27
C MET A 39 -1.84 -10.20 -1.48
N GLU A 40 -1.68 -11.06 -0.47
CA GLU A 40 -2.05 -12.48 -0.55
C GLU A 40 -3.55 -12.75 -0.76
N ARG A 41 -4.42 -11.77 -0.43
CA ARG A 41 -5.88 -11.89 -0.60
C ARG A 41 -6.35 -11.55 -2.01
N VAL A 42 -5.47 -11.06 -2.88
CA VAL A 42 -5.81 -10.63 -4.23
C VAL A 42 -4.92 -11.31 -5.26
N ASP A 43 -5.51 -11.63 -6.39
CA ASP A 43 -4.85 -12.23 -7.57
C ASP A 43 -4.66 -11.21 -8.70
N THR A 44 -5.21 -10.00 -8.55
CA THR A 44 -5.18 -8.94 -9.56
C THR A 44 -5.10 -7.59 -8.87
N VAL A 45 -4.11 -6.79 -9.26
CA VAL A 45 -3.90 -5.43 -8.76
C VAL A 45 -4.07 -4.44 -9.91
N VAL A 46 -4.78 -3.34 -9.67
CA VAL A 46 -4.94 -2.24 -10.62
C VAL A 46 -4.23 -1.02 -10.05
N LEU A 47 -3.24 -0.51 -10.78
CA LEU A 47 -2.47 0.68 -10.40
C LEU A 47 -2.56 1.75 -11.47
N GLY A 48 -2.50 3.01 -11.05
CA GLY A 48 -2.23 4.12 -11.96
C GLY A 48 -0.80 4.05 -12.49
N ARG A 49 -0.54 4.68 -13.65
CA ARG A 49 0.80 4.67 -14.29
C ARG A 49 1.93 5.05 -13.33
N VAL A 50 1.77 6.15 -12.59
CA VAL A 50 2.81 6.67 -11.67
C VAL A 50 3.04 5.70 -10.52
N SER A 51 1.96 5.24 -9.87
CA SER A 51 2.06 4.25 -8.80
C SER A 51 2.71 2.94 -9.26
N TYR A 52 2.45 2.50 -10.50
CA TYR A 52 3.14 1.34 -11.06
C TYR A 52 4.65 1.59 -11.23
N GLN A 53 5.05 2.78 -11.71
CA GLN A 53 6.47 3.12 -11.89
C GLN A 53 7.25 3.23 -10.57
N GLU A 54 6.57 3.59 -9.49
CA GLU A 54 7.19 3.73 -8.16
C GLU A 54 7.25 2.42 -7.37
N TRP A 55 6.34 1.47 -7.64
CA TRP A 55 6.15 0.26 -6.85
C TRP A 55 6.50 -1.07 -7.57
N ALA A 56 6.56 -1.10 -8.91
CA ALA A 56 6.87 -2.30 -9.69
C ALA A 56 8.36 -2.42 -10.03
#